data_AF-B9XK53-F1
#
_entry.id   AF-B9XK53-F1
#
_cell.length_a   1.000
_cell.length_b   1.000
_cell.length_c   1.000
_cell.angle_alpha   90.00
_cell.angle_beta   90.00
_cell.angle_gamma   90.00
#
_symmetry.space_group_name_H-M   'P 1'
#
loop_
_entity.id
_entity.type
_entity.pdbx_description
1 polymer ?
#
loop_
_entity_poly.entity_id
_entity_poly.type
_entity_poly.pdbx_seq_one_letter_code
_entity_poly.pdbx_strand_id
1 'polypeptide(L)'
;MVQFKVLSGRMAGSEKVARHFPFNIGRSASADLQVEEDGVWDQHLELSFDPSTGFTLAARPKALASVNGQPFESVLLRNGDLIEIGAIKIRFWLSNTRQKSLGWREWLTWAGIALITALQIALIYLLINQ
;
A
#
# COMPACT_ATOMS: atom_id res chain seq x y z
N MET A 1 -0.26 3.45 2.38
CA MET A 1 -1.34 2.68 1.72
C MET A 1 -0.89 1.24 1.68
N VAL A 2 -1.82 0.29 1.85
CA VAL A 2 -1.52 -1.15 1.80
C VAL A 2 -2.33 -1.78 0.69
N GLN A 3 -1.86 -2.91 0.19
CA GLN A 3 -2.40 -3.58 -0.96
C GLN A 3 -2.55 -5.06 -0.66
N PHE A 4 -3.70 -5.59 -1.02
CA PHE A 4 -4.02 -7.01 -0.95
C PHE A 4 -4.04 -7.56 -2.37
N LYS A 5 -3.23 -8.59 -2.60
CA LYS A 5 -3.22 -9.32 -3.87
C LYS A 5 -3.83 -10.70 -3.65
N VAL A 6 -4.93 -10.98 -4.33
CA VAL A 6 -5.58 -12.29 -4.26
C VAL A 6 -4.80 -13.25 -5.16
N LEU A 7 -4.26 -14.32 -4.57
CA LEU A 7 -3.42 -15.30 -5.26
C LEU A 7 -4.19 -16.55 -5.72
N SER A 8 -5.37 -16.81 -5.14
CA SER A 8 -6.16 -18.02 -5.41
C SER A 8 -7.66 -17.76 -5.29
N GLY A 9 -8.49 -18.69 -5.77
CA GLY A 9 -9.96 -18.53 -5.82
C GLY A 9 -10.46 -17.82 -7.08
N ARG A 10 -11.75 -17.52 -7.14
CA ARG A 10 -12.43 -16.90 -8.29
C ARG A 10 -11.89 -15.51 -8.64
N MET A 11 -11.32 -14.82 -7.65
CA MET A 11 -10.72 -13.49 -7.79
C MET A 11 -9.19 -13.51 -7.93
N ALA A 12 -8.59 -14.67 -8.23
CA ALA A 12 -7.13 -14.78 -8.40
C ALA A 12 -6.59 -13.76 -9.42
N GLY A 13 -5.51 -13.08 -9.05
CA GLY A 13 -4.89 -12.02 -9.85
C GLY A 13 -5.45 -10.62 -9.58
N SER A 14 -6.58 -10.50 -8.85
CA SER A 14 -7.11 -9.19 -8.46
C SER A 14 -6.26 -8.53 -7.36
N GLU A 15 -6.21 -7.20 -7.42
CA GLU A 15 -5.48 -6.38 -6.47
C GLU A 15 -6.41 -5.30 -5.91
N LYS A 16 -6.45 -5.17 -4.58
CA LYS A 16 -7.25 -4.18 -3.88
C LYS A 16 -6.36 -3.34 -2.98
N VAL A 17 -6.42 -2.02 -3.13
CA VAL A 17 -5.67 -1.08 -2.29
C VAL A 17 -6.55 -0.62 -1.14
N ALA A 18 -6.11 -0.87 0.10
CA ALA A 18 -6.77 -0.33 1.29
C ALA A 18 -6.28 1.11 1.53
N ARG A 19 -7.23 2.05 1.51
CA ARG A 19 -6.99 3.49 1.67
C ARG A 19 -7.60 4.08 2.93
N HIS A 20 -8.50 3.35 3.58
CA HIS A 20 -9.16 3.73 4.82
C HIS A 20 -9.13 2.55 5.80
N PHE A 21 -9.27 2.85 7.09
CA PHE A 21 -9.30 1.89 8.17
C PHE A 21 -10.46 2.22 9.12
N PRO A 22 -11.13 1.22 9.70
CA PRO A 22 -10.91 -0.22 9.52
C PRO A 22 -11.27 -0.69 8.10
N PHE A 23 -10.58 -1.72 7.62
CA PHE A 23 -10.78 -2.32 6.30
C PHE A 23 -11.31 -3.74 6.46
N ASN A 24 -12.52 -3.98 5.98
CA ASN A 24 -13.26 -5.22 6.19
C ASN A 24 -13.12 -6.17 5.01
N ILE A 25 -12.86 -7.45 5.30
CA ILE A 25 -12.76 -8.53 4.32
C ILE A 25 -13.78 -9.59 4.67
N GLY A 26 -14.63 -9.96 3.71
CA GLY A 26 -15.66 -10.97 3.93
C GLY A 26 -16.59 -11.12 2.74
N ARG A 27 -17.62 -11.94 2.91
CA ARG A 27 -18.60 -12.26 1.85
C ARG A 27 -19.61 -11.16 1.58
N SER A 28 -19.84 -10.28 2.56
CA SER A 28 -20.84 -9.21 2.45
C SER A 28 -20.51 -8.26 1.30
N ALA A 29 -21.53 -7.83 0.56
CA ALA A 29 -21.41 -6.77 -0.45
C ALA A 29 -20.99 -5.42 0.17
N SER A 30 -21.16 -5.25 1.48
CA SER A 30 -20.70 -4.07 2.21
C SER A 30 -19.22 -4.16 2.66
N ALA A 31 -18.53 -5.27 2.39
CA ALA A 31 -17.12 -5.42 2.72
C ALA A 31 -16.24 -4.71 1.68
N ASP A 32 -15.11 -4.15 2.13
CA ASP A 32 -14.20 -3.40 1.25
C ASP A 32 -13.51 -4.31 0.25
N LEU A 33 -13.22 -5.53 0.70
CA LEU A 33 -12.87 -6.67 -0.15
C LEU A 33 -13.96 -7.74 0.01
N GLN A 34 -14.90 -7.73 -0.92
CA GLN A 34 -15.91 -8.76 -1.03
C GLN A 34 -15.30 -10.05 -1.58
N VAL A 35 -15.55 -11.15 -0.88
CA VAL A 35 -14.98 -12.46 -1.14
C VAL A 35 -16.08 -13.52 -1.02
N GLU A 36 -16.61 -13.97 -2.17
CA GLU A 36 -17.68 -14.97 -2.24
C GLU A 36 -17.13 -16.39 -2.47
N GLU A 37 -16.44 -16.93 -1.47
CA GLU A 37 -15.93 -18.31 -1.49
C GLU A 37 -16.40 -19.11 -0.28
N ASP A 38 -16.36 -20.43 -0.42
CA ASP A 38 -16.73 -21.35 0.65
C ASP A 38 -15.79 -21.20 1.86
N GLY A 39 -16.39 -21.19 3.06
CA GLY A 39 -15.66 -20.95 4.32
C GLY A 39 -15.40 -19.49 4.64
N VAL A 40 -15.80 -18.54 3.79
CA VAL A 40 -15.73 -17.10 4.08
C VAL A 40 -17.07 -16.60 4.62
N TRP A 41 -17.00 -15.76 5.66
CA TRP A 41 -18.17 -15.17 6.32
C TRP A 41 -18.35 -13.71 5.94
N ASP A 42 -19.54 -13.18 6.18
CA ASP A 42 -19.92 -11.81 5.80
C ASP A 42 -18.93 -10.75 6.29
N GLN A 43 -18.45 -10.91 7.53
CA GLN A 43 -17.33 -10.18 8.12
C GLN A 43 -16.34 -11.23 8.62
N HIS A 44 -15.32 -11.54 7.85
CA HIS A 44 -14.38 -12.61 8.19
C HIS A 44 -13.15 -12.04 8.90
N LEU A 45 -12.56 -11.01 8.31
CA LEU A 45 -11.39 -10.31 8.85
C LEU A 45 -11.64 -8.81 8.91
N GLU A 46 -11.01 -8.18 9.88
CA GLU A 46 -10.92 -6.72 10.00
C GLU A 46 -9.45 -6.33 10.08
N LEU A 47 -9.00 -5.48 9.16
CA LEU A 47 -7.69 -4.86 9.24
C LEU A 47 -7.84 -3.47 9.86
N SER A 48 -7.22 -3.30 11.02
CA SER A 48 -7.10 -2.01 11.70
C SER A 48 -5.70 -1.45 11.54
N PHE A 49 -5.57 -0.12 11.53
CA PHE A 49 -4.28 0.56 11.50
C PHE A 49 -4.19 1.49 12.70
N ASP A 50 -3.15 1.30 13.49
CA ASP A 50 -2.80 2.18 14.61
C ASP A 50 -1.37 2.73 14.39
N PRO A 51 -1.15 4.05 14.47
CA PRO A 51 0.17 4.66 14.26
C PRO A 51 1.27 4.16 15.21
N SER A 52 0.91 3.67 16.39
CA SER A 52 1.84 3.21 17.43
C SER A 52 2.25 1.74 17.27
N THR A 53 1.35 0.89 16.76
CA THR A 53 1.58 -0.56 16.63
C THR A 53 1.71 -1.04 15.20
N GLY A 54 0.99 -0.43 14.25
CA GLY A 54 1.01 -0.74 12.83
C GLY A 54 -0.30 -1.34 12.32
N PHE A 55 -0.21 -2.25 11.35
CA PHE A 55 -1.36 -2.90 10.71
C PHE A 55 -1.71 -4.19 11.44
N THR A 56 -2.85 -4.22 12.14
CA THR A 56 -3.30 -5.36 12.93
C THR A 56 -4.50 -6.01 12.26
N LEU A 57 -4.36 -7.29 11.91
CA LEU A 57 -5.42 -8.09 11.33
C LEU A 57 -6.09 -8.91 12.42
N ALA A 58 -7.39 -8.73 12.60
CA ALA A 58 -8.20 -9.50 13.54
C ALA A 58 -9.18 -10.40 12.78
N ALA A 59 -9.24 -11.67 13.18
CA ALA A 59 -10.26 -12.61 12.73
C ALA A 59 -11.49 -12.53 13.65
N ARG A 60 -12.68 -12.64 13.07
CA ARG A 60 -13.91 -12.68 13.89
C ARG A 60 -14.00 -13.99 14.69
N PRO A 61 -14.68 -14.01 15.85
CA PRO A 61 -14.83 -15.21 16.65
C PRO A 61 -15.42 -16.34 15.81
N LYS A 62 -14.75 -17.50 15.79
CA LYS A 62 -15.05 -18.71 14.99
C LYS A 62 -14.69 -18.65 13.50
N ALA A 63 -14.16 -17.53 12.99
CA ALA A 63 -13.70 -17.43 11.60
C ALA A 63 -12.35 -18.15 11.45
N LEU A 64 -12.28 -19.12 10.53
CA LEU A 64 -11.05 -19.86 10.26
C LEU A 64 -10.17 -19.07 9.30
N ALA A 65 -9.16 -18.42 9.86
CA ALA A 65 -8.13 -17.71 9.13
C ALA A 65 -6.74 -18.12 9.59
N SER A 66 -5.77 -18.05 8.69
CA SER A 66 -4.36 -18.30 9.00
C SER A 66 -3.48 -17.24 8.36
N VAL A 67 -2.40 -16.84 9.03
CA VAL A 67 -1.33 -16.05 8.43
C VAL A 67 -0.08 -16.92 8.36
N ASN A 68 0.48 -17.05 7.16
CA ASN A 68 1.63 -17.90 6.86
C ASN A 68 1.43 -19.36 7.35
N GLY A 69 0.21 -19.88 7.24
CA GLY A 69 -0.16 -21.23 7.66
C GLY A 69 -0.41 -21.40 9.17
N GLN A 70 -0.34 -20.33 9.98
CA GLN A 70 -0.65 -20.38 11.40
C GLN A 70 -1.98 -19.69 11.72
N PRO A 71 -2.88 -20.34 12.50
CA PRO A 71 -4.13 -19.71 12.91
C PRO A 71 -3.86 -18.55 13.85
N PHE A 72 -4.69 -17.50 13.77
CA PHE A 72 -4.55 -16.30 14.57
C PHE A 72 -5.92 -15.76 14.97
N GLU A 73 -6.00 -15.10 16.12
CA GLU A 73 -7.14 -14.27 16.49
C GLU A 73 -6.87 -12.80 16.15
N SER A 74 -5.66 -12.32 16.47
CA SER A 74 -5.16 -11.00 16.12
C SER A 74 -3.66 -11.06 15.88
N VAL A 75 -3.19 -10.51 14.76
CA VAL A 75 -1.76 -10.52 14.40
C VAL A 75 -1.35 -9.23 13.73
N LEU A 76 -0.13 -8.77 14.04
CA LEU A 76 0.49 -7.66 13.34
C LEU A 76 0.98 -8.13 11.96
N LEU A 77 0.43 -7.57 10.89
CA LEU A 77 0.82 -7.90 9.52
C LEU A 77 2.14 -7.25 9.14
N ARG A 78 2.99 -8.06 8.50
CA ARG A 78 4.26 -7.64 7.90
C ARG A 78 4.18 -7.74 6.39
N ASN A 79 5.02 -6.94 5.75
CA ASN A 79 5.10 -6.90 4.30
C ASN A 79 5.43 -8.29 3.71
N GLY A 80 4.58 -8.80 2.83
CA GLY A 80 4.73 -10.10 2.20
C GLY A 80 3.96 -11.24 2.87
N ASP A 81 3.32 -11.00 4.02
CA ASP A 81 2.54 -12.03 4.72
C ASP A 81 1.41 -12.61 3.85
N LEU A 82 1.22 -13.91 3.97
CA LEU A 82 0.19 -14.67 3.27
C LEU A 82 -0.98 -14.94 4.21
N ILE A 83 -2.13 -14.34 3.92
CA ILE A 83 -3.37 -14.54 4.65
C ILE A 83 -4.18 -15.61 3.92
N GLU A 84 -4.58 -16.65 4.63
CA GLU A 84 -5.38 -17.75 4.12
C GLU A 84 -6.74 -17.72 4.81
N ILE A 85 -7.82 -17.64 4.03
CA ILE A 85 -9.21 -17.64 4.49
C ILE A 85 -10.03 -18.59 3.62
N GLY A 86 -10.61 -19.62 4.24
CA GLY A 86 -11.28 -20.69 3.49
C GLY A 86 -10.36 -21.28 2.41
N ALA A 87 -10.79 -21.23 1.15
CA ALA A 87 -10.03 -21.71 -0.01
C ALA A 87 -9.11 -20.64 -0.66
N ILE A 88 -9.05 -19.43 -0.10
CA ILE A 88 -8.36 -18.29 -0.73
C ILE A 88 -7.04 -17.99 -0.03
N LYS A 89 -6.07 -17.59 -0.84
CA LYS A 89 -4.80 -17.04 -0.40
C LYS A 89 -4.71 -15.58 -0.84
N ILE A 90 -4.41 -14.68 0.09
CA ILE A 90 -4.28 -13.24 -0.12
C ILE A 90 -2.92 -12.82 0.40
N ARG A 91 -2.12 -12.16 -0.42
CA ARG A 91 -0.83 -11.60 0.02
C ARG A 91 -1.00 -10.14 0.40
N PHE A 92 -0.47 -9.78 1.57
CA PHE A 92 -0.36 -8.41 2.04
C PHE A 92 0.93 -7.77 1.54
N TRP A 93 0.84 -6.58 0.95
CA TRP A 93 1.98 -5.75 0.59
C TRP A 93 1.74 -4.31 1.03
N LEU A 94 2.79 -3.61 1.47
CA LEU A 94 2.77 -2.14 1.49
C LEU A 94 2.79 -1.68 0.03
N SER A 95 1.79 -0.88 -0.36
CA SER A 95 1.79 -0.30 -1.70
C SER A 95 3.04 0.57 -1.84
N ASN A 96 3.69 0.53 -3.00
CA ASN A 96 4.84 1.38 -3.29
C ASN A 96 4.46 2.83 -2.92
N THR A 97 5.20 3.44 -2.00
CA THR A 97 4.97 4.85 -1.65
C THR A 97 5.06 5.62 -2.96
N ARG A 98 3.95 6.21 -3.40
CA ARG A 98 3.91 6.99 -4.64
C ARG A 98 4.95 8.10 -4.45
N GLN A 99 6.15 7.88 -5.00
CA GLN A 99 7.25 8.83 -4.93
C GLN A 99 6.68 10.09 -5.57
N LYS A 100 6.32 11.07 -4.73
CA LYS A 100 5.83 12.35 -5.24
C LYS A 100 6.92 12.83 -6.17
N SER A 101 6.65 12.88 -7.46
CA SER A 101 7.60 13.37 -8.45
C SER A 101 7.96 14.79 -8.04
N LEU A 102 9.16 14.97 -7.51
CA LEU A 102 9.70 16.28 -7.12
C LEU A 102 10.17 17.07 -8.34
N GLY A 103 9.79 16.64 -9.56
CA GLY A 103 10.26 17.20 -10.84
C GLY A 103 10.10 18.72 -10.94
N TRP A 104 9.08 19.30 -10.32
CA TRP A 104 8.94 20.76 -10.28
C TRP A 104 10.04 21.46 -9.45
N ARG A 105 10.45 20.87 -8.32
CA ARG A 105 11.55 21.40 -7.48
C ARG A 105 12.91 21.17 -8.14
N GLU A 106 13.07 20.04 -8.82
CA GLU A 106 14.29 19.75 -9.60
C GLU A 106 14.43 20.75 -10.75
N TRP A 107 13.34 21.01 -11.51
CA TRP A 107 13.34 21.98 -12.60
C TRP A 107 13.68 23.40 -12.12
N LEU A 108 13.10 23.85 -11.00
CA LEU A 108 13.44 25.15 -10.40
C LEU A 108 14.91 25.24 -9.98
N THR A 109 15.47 24.16 -9.42
CA THR A 109 16.88 24.11 -9.04
C THR A 109 17.78 24.25 -10.28
N TRP A 110 17.46 23.50 -11.35
CA TRP A 110 18.20 23.57 -12.61
C TRP A 110 18.09 24.93 -13.28
N ALA A 111 16.91 25.55 -13.30
CA ALA A 111 16.70 26.89 -13.84
C ALA A 111 17.51 27.95 -13.08
N GLY A 112 17.57 27.86 -11.75
CA GLY A 112 18.38 28.75 -10.91
C GLY A 112 19.88 28.61 -11.19
N ILE A 113 20.38 27.37 -11.29
CA ILE A 113 21.79 27.12 -11.64
C ILE A 113 22.11 27.68 -13.03
N ALA A 114 21.28 27.39 -14.03
CA ALA A 114 21.49 27.87 -15.39
C ALA A 114 21.51 29.40 -15.48
N LEU A 115 20.63 30.07 -14.74
CA LEU A 115 20.58 31.53 -14.66
C LEU A 115 21.86 32.11 -14.04
N ILE A 116 22.32 31.54 -12.91
CA ILE A 116 23.55 31.98 -12.24
C ILE A 116 24.76 31.78 -13.15
N THR A 117 24.87 30.63 -13.81
CA THR A 117 25.96 30.34 -14.74
C THR A 117 25.96 31.29 -15.94
N ALA A 118 24.80 31.58 -16.53
CA ALA A 118 24.69 32.55 -17.63
C ALA A 118 25.11 33.96 -17.19
N LEU A 119 24.71 34.37 -15.98
CA LEU A 119 25.09 35.67 -15.41
C LEU A 119 26.61 35.77 -15.20
N GLN A 120 27.23 34.69 -14.69
CA GLN A 120 28.68 34.60 -14.52
C GLN A 120 29.41 34.71 -15.86
N ILE A 121 28.96 34.00 -16.90
CA ILE A 121 29.55 34.07 -18.23
C ILE A 121 29.42 35.47 -18.83
N ALA A 122 28.25 36.11 -18.70
CA ALA A 122 28.03 37.47 -19.18
C ALA A 122 28.92 38.50 -18.47
N LEU A 123 29.09 38.38 -17.15
CA LEU A 123 30.00 39.24 -16.38
C LEU A 123 31.46 39.07 -16.80
N ILE A 124 31.91 37.82 -16.99
CA ILE A 124 33.26 37.53 -17.50
C ILE A 124 33.46 38.14 -18.89
N TYR A 125 32.48 37.99 -19.78
CA TYR A 125 32.55 38.53 -21.14
C TYR A 125 32.62 40.06 -21.13
N LEU A 126 31.81 40.72 -20.31
CA LEU A 126 31.86 42.18 -20.13
C LEU A 126 33.20 42.64 -19.56
N LEU A 127 33.77 41.91 -18.60
CA LEU A 127 35.06 42.26 -17.98
C LEU A 127 36.25 42.06 -18.93
N ILE A 128 36.21 41.04 -19.79
CA ILE A 128 37.25 40.78 -20.80
C ILE A 128 37.16 41.78 -21.97
N ASN A 129 35.95 42.26 -22.27
CA ASN A 129 35.70 43.20 -23.36
C ASN A 129 35.71 44.68 -22.91
N GLN A 130 36.15 44.97 -21.68
CA GLN A 130 36.51 46.30 -21.19
C GLN A 130 38.03 46.46 -21.17
#